data_AF-A0A3M1DKR9-F1
#
_entry.id   AF-A0A3M1DKR9-F1
#
_cell.length_a   1.000
_cell.length_b   1.000
_cell.length_c   1.000
_cell.angle_alpha   90.00
_cell.angle_beta   90.00
_cell.angle_gamma   90.00
#
_symmetry.space_group_name_H-M   'P 1'
#
loop_
_entity.id
_entity.type
_entity.pdbx_description
1 polymer ?
#
loop_
_entity_poly.entity_id
_entity_poly.type
_entity_poly.pdbx_seq_one_letter_code
_entity_poly.pdbx_strand_id
1 'polypeptide(L)'
;TMVGLFLFIGFLSARLMPGERPMFYMEIPPLRLPQPRNVIVKTLTRMQWYFLEIFPLFIIASVLLVIGKLTGALDALVRALQPVMELLGLPGEAAAAFIFGFFRRDFGAAGLYDLQTGGLLSPVQLTVAAVTLTLFVPCVAQFLIMKKERGWKASLGIFLVVTLLAFGAGFSLNRLLLAVGLLS
;
A
#
# COMPACT_ATOMS: atom_id res chain seq x y z
N THR A 1 -15.36 -0.83 -10.85
CA THR A 1 -15.13 -0.72 -9.39
C THR A 1 -14.15 0.40 -9.04
N MET A 2 -12.92 0.44 -9.58
CA MET A 2 -11.94 1.48 -9.21
C MET A 2 -12.41 2.93 -9.47
N VAL A 3 -13.01 3.21 -10.63
CA VAL A 3 -13.55 4.56 -10.93
C VAL A 3 -14.62 4.97 -9.93
N GLY A 4 -15.56 4.08 -9.61
CA GLY A 4 -16.60 4.33 -8.60
C GLY A 4 -16.01 4.54 -7.20
N LEU A 5 -14.98 3.77 -6.83
CA LEU A 5 -14.28 3.93 -5.55
C LEU A 5 -13.58 5.29 -5.45
N PHE A 6 -12.89 5.70 -6.53
CA PHE A 6 -12.22 7.00 -6.58
C PHE A 6 -13.21 8.16 -6.53
N LEU A 7 -14.33 8.07 -7.25
CA LEU A 7 -15.38 9.09 -7.20
C LEU A 7 -16.02 9.16 -5.81
N PHE A 8 -16.32 8.02 -5.18
CA PHE A 8 -16.92 7.97 -3.85
C PHE A 8 -15.98 8.49 -2.77
N ILE A 9 -14.71 8.04 -2.75
CA ILE A 9 -13.72 8.49 -1.77
C ILE A 9 -13.36 9.97 -2.01
N GLY A 10 -13.29 10.41 -3.27
CA GLY A 10 -13.09 11.81 -3.63
C GLY A 10 -14.22 12.70 -3.11
N PHE A 11 -15.48 12.27 -3.33
CA PHE A 11 -16.66 12.96 -2.80
C PHE A 11 -16.69 12.99 -1.27
N LEU A 12 -16.40 11.85 -0.62
CA LEU A 12 -16.41 11.74 0.84
C LEU A 12 -15.29 12.56 1.48
N SER A 13 -14.09 12.53 0.90
CA SER A 13 -12.94 13.33 1.35
C SER A 13 -13.21 14.82 1.20
N ALA A 14 -13.83 15.26 0.10
CA ALA A 14 -14.22 16.65 -0.10
C ALA A 14 -15.24 17.14 0.94
N ARG A 15 -16.09 16.25 1.45
CA ARG A 15 -17.09 16.58 2.47
C ARG A 15 -16.53 16.56 3.91
N LEU A 16 -15.58 15.67 4.19
CA LEU A 16 -14.95 15.51 5.52
C LEU A 16 -13.82 16.50 5.78
N MET A 17 -13.08 16.88 4.74
CA MET A 17 -12.05 17.91 4.80
C MET A 17 -12.42 19.04 3.84
N PRO A 18 -13.33 19.95 4.22
CA PRO A 18 -13.53 21.19 3.48
C PRO A 18 -12.25 22.02 3.61
N GLY A 19 -11.29 21.75 2.73
CA GLY A 19 -10.06 22.51 2.63
C GLY A 19 -10.35 23.88 2.04
N GLU A 20 -9.70 24.90 2.58
CA GLU A 20 -9.64 26.21 1.93
C GLU A 20 -9.08 26.02 0.52
N ARG A 21 -9.71 26.67 -0.45
CA ARG A 21 -9.25 26.65 -1.84
C ARG A 21 -7.79 27.09 -1.82
N PRO A 22 -6.84 26.34 -2.38
CA PRO A 22 -5.48 26.82 -2.47
C PRO A 22 -5.53 28.17 -3.19
N MET A 23 -5.17 29.24 -2.50
CA MET A 23 -4.82 30.49 -3.16
C MET A 23 -3.55 30.15 -3.92
N PHE A 24 -3.73 29.70 -5.16
CA PHE A 24 -2.66 29.52 -6.10
C PHE A 24 -2.03 30.89 -6.29
N TYR A 25 -0.94 31.15 -5.55
CA TYR A 25 0.04 32.15 -5.92
C TYR A 25 0.60 31.69 -7.26
N MET A 26 -0.06 32.13 -8.32
CA MET A 26 0.24 31.79 -9.72
C MET A 26 1.34 32.70 -10.26
N GLU A 27 2.21 33.20 -9.38
CA GLU A 27 3.45 33.84 -9.76
C GLU A 27 4.49 32.74 -9.89
N ILE A 28 4.43 32.01 -11.02
CA ILE A 28 5.47 31.06 -11.39
C ILE A 28 6.70 31.92 -11.71
N PRO A 29 7.76 31.88 -10.89
CA PRO A 29 8.98 32.61 -11.21
C PRO A 29 9.54 32.08 -12.53
N PRO A 30 10.12 32.93 -13.39
CA PRO A 30 10.63 32.51 -14.70
C PRO A 30 11.59 31.32 -14.54
N LEU A 31 11.19 30.17 -15.07
CA LEU A 31 11.97 28.93 -15.05
C LEU A 31 13.21 29.11 -15.94
N ARG A 32 14.34 29.45 -15.33
CA ARG A 32 15.64 29.45 -16.02
C ARG A 32 16.05 28.03 -16.36
N LEU A 33 16.66 27.83 -17.53
CA LEU A 33 17.17 26.53 -17.95
C LEU A 33 18.14 25.98 -16.90
N PRO A 34 17.95 24.74 -16.43
CA PRO A 34 18.75 24.18 -15.36
C PRO A 34 20.17 23.89 -15.83
N GLN A 35 21.16 24.43 -15.12
CA GLN A 35 22.56 24.10 -15.38
C GLN A 35 22.83 22.64 -14.97
N PRO A 36 23.40 21.79 -15.85
CA PRO A 36 23.57 20.35 -15.58
C PRO A 36 24.40 20.08 -14.33
N ARG A 37 25.40 20.92 -14.05
CA ARG A 37 26.20 20.85 -12.81
C ARG A 37 25.35 20.99 -11.55
N ASN A 38 24.42 21.95 -11.53
CA ASN A 38 23.54 22.17 -10.38
C ASN A 38 22.53 21.04 -10.23
N VAL A 39 22.05 20.46 -11.34
CA VAL A 39 21.16 19.29 -11.30
C VAL A 39 21.90 18.10 -10.68
N ILE A 40 23.11 17.78 -11.15
CA ILE A 40 23.89 16.65 -10.63
C ILE A 40 24.18 16.83 -9.14
N VAL A 41 24.70 17.99 -8.72
CA VAL A 41 25.03 18.24 -7.30
C VAL A 41 23.78 18.15 -6.43
N LYS A 42 22.67 18.80 -6.80
CA LYS A 42 21.43 18.76 -6.02
C LYS A 42 20.83 17.35 -5.96
N THR A 43 20.88 16.61 -7.07
CA THR A 43 20.40 15.22 -7.12
C THR A 43 21.25 14.33 -6.23
N LEU A 44 22.58 14.41 -6.32
CA LEU A 44 23.48 13.61 -5.50
C LEU A 44 23.35 13.92 -4.01
N THR A 45 23.27 15.19 -3.63
CA THR A 45 23.08 15.56 -2.22
C THR A 45 21.74 15.08 -1.68
N ARG A 46 20.64 15.21 -2.46
CA ARG A 46 19.33 14.67 -2.06
C ARG A 46 19.34 13.15 -1.96
N MET A 47 19.98 12.46 -2.90
CA MET A 47 20.12 11.01 -2.88
C MET A 47 20.92 10.55 -1.65
N GLN A 48 22.04 11.21 -1.33
CA GLN A 48 22.85 10.86 -0.16
C GLN A 48 22.05 10.98 1.15
N TRP A 49 21.34 12.09 1.35
CA TRP A 49 20.48 12.26 2.53
C TRP A 49 19.35 11.23 2.59
N TYR A 50 18.71 10.94 1.44
CA TYR A 50 17.69 9.90 1.34
C TYR A 50 18.26 8.52 1.72
N PHE A 51 19.43 8.15 1.21
CA PHE A 51 20.08 6.89 1.56
C PHE A 51 20.42 6.83 3.04
N LEU A 52 20.98 7.89 3.63
CA LEU A 52 21.31 7.92 5.06
C LEU A 52 20.08 7.75 5.96
N GLU A 53 18.89 8.19 5.54
CA GLU A 53 17.68 8.08 6.34
C GLU A 53 16.87 6.80 6.08
N ILE A 54 16.71 6.39 4.80
CA ILE A 54 15.92 5.21 4.44
C ILE A 54 16.69 3.91 4.69
N PHE A 55 17.98 3.86 4.40
CA PHE A 55 18.79 2.64 4.52
C PHE A 55 18.78 2.04 5.94
N PRO A 56 18.95 2.80 7.05
CA PRO A 56 18.86 2.23 8.40
C PRO A 56 17.45 1.71 8.71
N LEU A 57 16.39 2.41 8.29
CA LEU A 57 15.02 1.93 8.44
C LEU A 57 14.82 0.59 7.71
N PHE A 58 15.44 0.45 6.54
CA PHE A 58 15.39 -0.75 5.71
C PHE A 58 16.08 -1.96 6.34
N ILE A 59 17.26 -1.75 6.95
CA ILE A 59 17.99 -2.79 7.67
C ILE A 59 17.17 -3.25 8.87
N ILE A 60 16.64 -2.31 9.67
CA ILE A 60 15.82 -2.62 10.84
C ILE A 60 14.59 -3.43 10.43
N ALA A 61 13.87 -3.01 9.39
CA ALA A 61 12.70 -3.74 8.90
C ALA A 61 13.05 -5.16 8.43
N SER A 62 14.15 -5.32 7.70
CA SER A 62 14.63 -6.63 7.24
C SER A 62 14.99 -7.56 8.40
N VAL A 63 15.73 -7.06 9.40
CA VAL A 63 16.09 -7.82 10.60
C VAL A 63 14.83 -8.23 11.37
N LEU A 64 13.88 -7.30 11.53
CA LEU A 64 12.61 -7.57 12.23
C LEU A 64 11.77 -8.64 11.52
N LEU A 65 11.75 -8.64 10.18
CA LEU A 65 11.09 -9.67 9.38
C LEU A 65 11.74 -11.06 9.56
N VAL A 66 13.08 -11.13 9.57
CA VAL A 66 13.79 -12.39 9.77
C VAL A 66 13.56 -12.95 11.17
N ILE A 67 13.62 -12.09 12.19
CA ILE A 67 13.31 -12.48 13.58
C ILE A 67 11.84 -12.94 13.69
N GLY A 68 10.91 -12.21 13.08
CA GLY A 68 9.49 -12.57 13.03
C GLY A 68 9.23 -13.93 12.37
N LYS A 69 10.02 -14.27 11.33
CA LYS A 69 9.98 -15.58 10.67
C LYS A 69 10.56 -16.69 11.58
N LEU A 70 11.70 -16.45 12.21
CA LEU A 70 12.35 -17.43 13.10
C LEU A 70 11.53 -17.72 14.37
N THR A 71 10.84 -16.71 14.90
CA THR A 71 9.99 -16.83 16.09
C THR A 71 8.61 -17.43 15.80
N GLY A 72 8.25 -17.64 14.52
CA GLY A 72 6.90 -18.08 14.12
C GLY A 72 5.82 -17.01 14.32
N ALA A 73 6.17 -15.80 14.76
CA ALA A 73 5.22 -14.70 14.93
C ALA A 73 4.58 -14.30 13.60
N LEU A 74 5.35 -14.36 12.50
CA LEU A 74 4.84 -14.09 11.16
C LEU A 74 3.81 -15.15 10.74
N ASP A 75 4.06 -16.42 11.04
CA ASP A 75 3.11 -17.51 10.73
C ASP A 75 1.83 -17.42 11.57
N ALA A 76 1.93 -17.01 12.83
CA ALA A 76 0.77 -16.72 13.66
C ALA A 76 -0.08 -15.58 13.08
N LEU A 77 0.57 -14.53 12.57
CA LEU A 77 -0.11 -13.41 11.90
C LEU A 77 -0.76 -13.84 10.58
N VAL A 78 -0.08 -14.69 9.78
CA VAL A 78 -0.64 -15.29 8.56
C VAL A 78 -1.91 -16.07 8.89
N ARG A 79 -1.90 -16.93 9.92
CA ARG A 79 -3.07 -17.69 10.36
C ARG A 79 -4.22 -16.80 10.84
N ALA A 80 -3.92 -15.67 11.49
CA ALA A 80 -4.94 -14.71 11.89
C ALA A 80 -5.58 -13.98 10.68
N LEU A 81 -4.82 -13.78 9.60
CA LEU A 81 -5.28 -13.14 8.36
C LEU A 81 -5.90 -14.11 7.35
N GLN A 82 -5.63 -15.42 7.47
CA GLN A 82 -6.25 -16.47 6.64
C GLN A 82 -7.78 -16.34 6.52
N PRO A 83 -8.58 -16.22 7.60
CA PRO A 83 -10.03 -16.13 7.46
C PRO A 83 -10.47 -14.89 6.66
N VAL A 84 -9.72 -13.80 6.73
CA VAL A 84 -10.00 -12.57 5.94
C VAL A 84 -9.69 -12.80 4.45
N MET A 85 -8.63 -13.55 4.15
CA MET A 85 -8.28 -13.89 2.76
C MET A 85 -9.25 -14.91 2.15
N GLU A 86 -9.69 -15.89 2.93
CA GLU A 86 -10.72 -16.84 2.53
C GLU A 86 -12.06 -16.16 2.25
N LEU A 87 -12.44 -15.17 3.07
CA LEU A 87 -13.60 -14.31 2.81
C LEU A 87 -13.48 -13.56 1.47
N LEU A 88 -12.26 -13.16 1.09
CA LEU A 88 -11.98 -12.54 -0.20
C LEU A 88 -11.91 -13.56 -1.36
N GLY A 89 -11.95 -14.87 -1.10
CA GLY A 89 -11.83 -15.94 -2.09
C GLY A 89 -10.39 -16.21 -2.55
N LEU A 90 -9.41 -15.80 -1.76
CA LEU A 90 -7.97 -15.98 -2.00
C LEU A 90 -7.43 -17.22 -1.26
N PRO A 91 -6.38 -17.89 -1.77
CA PRO A 91 -5.70 -18.94 -1.04
C PRO A 91 -5.05 -18.40 0.23
N GLY A 92 -4.97 -19.23 1.28
CA GLY A 92 -4.41 -18.82 2.56
C GLY A 92 -2.95 -18.34 2.48
N GLU A 93 -2.18 -18.76 1.48
CA GLU A 93 -0.81 -18.30 1.28
C GLU A 93 -0.73 -16.83 0.83
N ALA A 94 -1.80 -16.29 0.22
CA ALA A 94 -1.86 -14.88 -0.15
C ALA A 94 -1.76 -13.96 1.08
N ALA A 95 -2.19 -14.40 2.26
CA ALA A 95 -2.07 -13.64 3.50
C ALA A 95 -0.60 -13.24 3.79
N ALA A 96 0.36 -14.10 3.47
CA ALA A 96 1.77 -13.80 3.63
C ALA A 96 2.20 -12.64 2.70
N ALA A 97 1.75 -12.64 1.44
CA ALA A 97 2.02 -11.55 0.50
C ALA A 97 1.45 -10.21 0.98
N PHE A 98 0.26 -10.17 1.58
CA PHE A 98 -0.30 -8.95 2.17
C PHE A 98 0.50 -8.46 3.39
N ILE A 99 0.98 -9.37 4.25
CA ILE A 99 1.83 -9.01 5.39
C ILE A 99 3.15 -8.42 4.90
N PHE A 100 3.82 -9.05 3.93
CA PHE A 100 5.04 -8.49 3.33
C PHE A 100 4.76 -7.14 2.64
N GLY A 101 3.61 -7.01 1.99
CA GLY A 101 3.12 -5.76 1.40
C GLY A 101 2.94 -4.63 2.42
N PHE A 102 2.52 -4.93 3.65
CA PHE A 102 2.40 -3.95 4.73
C PHE A 102 3.77 -3.39 5.17
N PHE A 103 4.82 -4.21 5.16
CA PHE A 103 6.18 -3.71 5.41
C PHE A 103 6.66 -2.85 4.25
N ARG A 104 6.55 -3.38 3.03
CA ARG A 104 6.83 -2.65 1.79
C ARG A 104 6.00 -3.24 0.66
N ARG A 105 5.25 -2.38 -0.04
CA ARG A 105 4.37 -2.78 -1.14
C ARG A 105 5.03 -3.69 -2.16
N ASP A 106 6.28 -3.40 -2.52
CA ASP A 106 7.03 -4.15 -3.53
C ASP A 106 7.23 -5.62 -3.12
N PHE A 107 7.40 -5.91 -1.83
CA PHE A 107 7.51 -7.28 -1.33
C PHE A 107 6.19 -8.04 -1.41
N GLY A 108 5.06 -7.34 -1.25
CA GLY A 108 3.75 -7.95 -1.46
C GLY A 108 3.47 -8.27 -2.92
N ALA A 109 3.89 -7.40 -3.84
CA ALA A 109 3.83 -7.68 -5.27
C ALA A 109 4.73 -8.87 -5.67
N ALA A 110 5.95 -8.93 -5.12
CA ALA A 110 6.85 -10.07 -5.32
C ALA A 110 6.25 -11.38 -4.77
N GLY A 111 5.61 -11.34 -3.60
CA GLY A 111 4.92 -12.50 -3.04
C GLY A 111 3.77 -12.99 -3.92
N LEU A 112 2.95 -12.07 -4.46
CA LEU A 112 1.88 -12.42 -5.41
C LEU A 112 2.44 -13.01 -6.72
N TYR A 113 3.56 -12.48 -7.20
CA TYR A 113 4.23 -13.01 -8.38
C TYR A 113 4.72 -14.44 -8.16
N ASP A 114 5.35 -14.71 -7.02
CA ASP A 114 5.83 -16.06 -6.65
C ASP A 114 4.68 -17.08 -6.57
N LEU A 115 3.56 -16.68 -5.96
CA LEU A 115 2.32 -17.46 -5.88
C LEU A 115 1.70 -17.74 -7.26
N GLN A 116 1.75 -16.77 -8.17
CA GLN A 116 1.28 -16.96 -9.55
C GLN A 116 2.20 -17.93 -10.30
N THR A 117 3.52 -17.78 -10.20
CA THR A 117 4.48 -18.70 -10.83
C THR A 117 4.39 -20.12 -10.27
N GLY A 118 3.97 -20.28 -9.01
CA GLY A 118 3.65 -21.55 -8.39
C GLY A 118 2.33 -22.18 -8.84
N GLY A 119 1.55 -21.51 -9.71
CA GLY A 119 0.27 -22.02 -10.23
C GLY A 119 -0.88 -22.02 -9.22
N LEU A 120 -0.72 -21.34 -8.08
CA LEU A 120 -1.68 -21.35 -6.96
C LEU A 120 -2.77 -20.27 -7.09
N LEU A 121 -2.61 -19.31 -8.01
CA LEU A 121 -3.52 -18.18 -8.19
C LEU A 121 -4.23 -18.23 -9.55
N SER A 122 -5.56 -18.16 -9.53
CA SER A 122 -6.34 -17.92 -10.76
C SER A 122 -6.19 -16.46 -11.23
N PRO A 123 -6.42 -16.15 -12.52
CA PRO A 123 -6.40 -14.77 -13.01
C PRO A 123 -7.36 -13.83 -12.26
N VAL A 124 -8.50 -14.36 -11.81
CA VAL A 124 -9.48 -13.67 -10.96
C VAL A 124 -8.89 -13.32 -9.60
N GLN A 125 -8.28 -14.29 -8.93
CA GLN A 125 -7.67 -14.09 -7.63
C GLN A 125 -6.50 -13.11 -7.69
N LEU A 126 -5.68 -13.19 -8.74
CA LEU A 126 -4.58 -12.26 -8.97
C LEU A 126 -5.09 -10.82 -9.15
N THR A 127 -6.16 -10.62 -9.93
CA THR A 127 -6.75 -9.27 -10.11
C THR A 127 -7.37 -8.74 -8.83
N VAL A 128 -8.09 -9.56 -8.07
CA VAL A 128 -8.61 -9.19 -6.74
C VAL A 128 -7.46 -8.81 -5.81
N ALA A 129 -6.42 -9.65 -5.71
CA ALA A 129 -5.27 -9.41 -4.85
C ALA A 129 -4.53 -8.12 -5.23
N ALA A 130 -4.23 -7.90 -6.51
CA ALA A 130 -3.55 -6.70 -6.99
C ALA A 130 -4.35 -5.42 -6.71
N VAL A 131 -5.67 -5.44 -6.93
CA VAL A 131 -6.55 -4.29 -6.64
C VAL A 131 -6.61 -4.01 -5.14
N THR A 132 -6.72 -5.05 -4.31
CA THR A 132 -6.71 -4.86 -2.85
C THR A 132 -5.37 -4.36 -2.34
N LEU A 133 -4.26 -4.86 -2.87
CA LEU A 133 -2.90 -4.47 -2.45
C LEU A 133 -2.55 -3.04 -2.88
N THR A 134 -3.15 -2.54 -3.97
CA THR A 134 -3.00 -1.15 -4.42
C THR A 134 -3.84 -0.15 -3.61
N LEU A 135 -5.04 -0.56 -3.18
CA LEU A 135 -5.92 0.25 -2.34
C LEU A 135 -5.52 0.24 -0.86
N PHE A 136 -4.93 -0.86 -0.41
CA PHE A 136 -4.40 -1.00 0.94
C PHE A 136 -3.22 -0.06 1.15
N VAL A 137 -3.11 0.57 2.32
CA VAL A 137 -1.98 1.45 2.67
C VAL A 137 -0.77 0.60 3.02
N PRO A 138 0.26 0.54 2.15
CA PRO A 138 1.37 -0.36 2.34
C PRO A 138 2.61 0.46 2.70
N CYS A 139 2.82 0.75 3.98
CA CYS A 139 4.16 0.83 4.56
C CYS A 139 4.12 1.29 6.02
N VAL A 140 4.93 0.61 6.84
CA VAL A 140 5.29 1.04 8.20
C VAL A 140 5.87 2.46 8.18
N ALA A 141 6.64 2.82 7.16
CA ALA A 141 7.22 4.16 7.01
C ALA A 141 6.13 5.26 6.94
N GLN A 142 5.10 5.08 6.12
CA GLN A 142 4.00 6.05 6.04
C GLN A 142 3.20 6.10 7.35
N PHE A 143 3.01 4.96 8.02
CA PHE A 143 2.37 4.95 9.34
C PHE A 143 3.20 5.70 10.41
N LEU A 144 4.53 5.54 10.40
CA LEU A 144 5.44 6.25 11.31
C LEU A 144 5.41 7.77 11.10
N ILE A 145 5.41 8.22 9.83
CA ILE A 145 5.29 9.65 9.51
C ILE A 145 3.89 10.17 9.85
N MET A 146 2.82 9.44 9.52
CA MET A 146 1.45 9.80 9.90
C MET A 146 1.27 9.92 11.41
N LYS A 147 1.89 9.01 12.19
CA LYS A 147 1.92 9.10 13.65
C LYS A 147 2.59 10.39 14.12
N LYS A 148 3.72 10.77 13.49
CA LYS A 148 4.49 11.97 13.84
C LYS A 148 3.75 13.26 13.48
N GLU A 149 3.03 13.29 12.35
CA GLU A 149 2.39 14.51 11.84
C GLU A 149 0.94 14.72 12.31
N ARG A 150 0.12 13.66 12.35
CA ARG A 150 -1.33 13.76 12.64
C ARG A 150 -1.71 13.22 14.02
N GLY A 151 -0.77 12.65 14.76
CA GLY A 151 -1.00 12.04 16.05
C GLY A 151 -1.61 10.63 15.98
N TRP A 152 -1.58 9.92 17.11
CA TRP A 152 -1.93 8.49 17.17
C TRP A 152 -3.39 8.19 16.80
N LYS A 153 -4.34 8.99 17.31
CA LYS A 153 -5.78 8.79 17.09
C LYS A 153 -6.16 8.93 15.61
N ALA A 154 -5.64 9.94 14.93
CA ALA A 154 -5.91 10.18 13.52
C ALA A 154 -5.23 9.13 12.62
N SER A 155 -3.98 8.76 12.93
CA SER A 155 -3.26 7.74 12.15
C SER A 155 -3.98 6.39 12.19
N LEU A 156 -4.42 5.96 13.38
CA LEU A 156 -5.16 4.71 13.53
C LEU A 156 -6.51 4.75 12.81
N GLY A 157 -7.24 5.88 12.90
CA GLY A 157 -8.51 6.05 12.21
C GLY A 157 -8.38 5.96 10.69
N ILE A 158 -7.38 6.63 10.11
CA ILE A 158 -7.11 6.58 8.67
C ILE A 158 -6.73 5.16 8.25
N PHE A 159 -5.83 4.51 9.00
CA PHE A 159 -5.40 3.14 8.69
C PHE A 159 -6.58 2.16 8.68
N LEU A 160 -7.46 2.25 9.68
CA LEU A 160 -8.61 1.36 9.82
C LEU A 160 -9.63 1.60 8.70
N VAL A 161 -9.95 2.86 8.40
CA VAL A 161 -10.88 3.21 7.31
C VAL A 161 -10.35 2.74 5.96
N VAL A 162 -9.08 2.98 5.65
CA VAL A 162 -8.51 2.58 4.35
C VAL A 162 -8.42 1.06 4.23
N THR A 163 -8.06 0.37 5.32
CA THR A 163 -8.06 -1.11 5.34
C THR A 163 -9.45 -1.67 5.07
N LEU A 164 -10.48 -1.17 5.77
CA LEU A 164 -11.87 -1.59 5.54
C LEU A 164 -12.33 -1.31 4.11
N LEU A 165 -12.00 -0.15 3.55
CA LEU A 165 -12.34 0.20 2.17
C LEU A 165 -11.62 -0.70 1.16
N ALA A 166 -10.33 -1.01 1.38
CA ALA A 166 -9.56 -1.87 0.49
C ALA A 166 -10.10 -3.31 0.48
N PHE A 167 -10.34 -3.89 1.65
CA PHE A 167 -10.92 -5.23 1.77
C PHE A 167 -12.36 -5.27 1.26
N GLY A 168 -13.17 -4.25 1.54
CA GLY A 168 -14.54 -4.13 1.02
C GLY A 168 -14.58 -4.02 -0.50
N ALA A 169 -13.69 -3.23 -1.10
CA ALA A 169 -13.52 -3.14 -2.54
C ALA A 169 -13.11 -4.49 -3.16
N GLY A 170 -12.13 -5.17 -2.54
CA GLY A 170 -11.69 -6.51 -2.96
C GLY A 170 -12.80 -7.55 -2.93
N PHE A 171 -13.52 -7.62 -1.83
CA PHE A 171 -14.66 -8.53 -1.66
C PHE A 171 -15.75 -8.25 -2.70
N SER A 172 -16.10 -6.98 -2.91
CA SER A 172 -17.07 -6.58 -3.93
C SER A 172 -16.61 -6.96 -5.35
N LEU A 173 -15.31 -6.84 -5.63
CA LEU A 173 -14.72 -7.22 -6.91
C LEU A 173 -14.82 -8.73 -7.12
N ASN A 174 -14.46 -9.54 -6.11
CA ASN A 174 -14.53 -10.98 -6.20
C ASN A 174 -15.98 -11.46 -6.46
N ARG A 175 -16.96 -10.93 -5.72
CA ARG A 175 -18.38 -11.25 -5.95
C ARG A 175 -18.86 -10.86 -7.34
N LEU A 176 -18.43 -9.72 -7.86
CA LEU A 176 -18.81 -9.24 -9.17
C LEU A 176 -18.16 -10.09 -10.28
N LEU A 177 -16.90 -10.48 -10.12
CA LEU A 177 -16.19 -11.38 -11.05
C LEU A 177 -16.82 -12.77 -11.10
N LEU A 178 -17.18 -13.34 -9.94
CA LEU A 178 -17.88 -14.62 -9.86
C LEU A 178 -19.30 -14.56 -10.48
N ALA A 179 -20.00 -13.43 -10.32
CA ALA A 179 -21.33 -13.24 -10.91
C ALA A 179 -21.31 -13.03 -12.43
N VAL A 180 -20.22 -12.45 -12.95
CA VAL A 180 -20.09 -12.10 -14.36
C VAL A 180 -19.42 -13.22 -15.18
N GLY A 181 -18.74 -14.19 -14.54
CA GLY A 181 -18.19 -15.38 -15.21
C GLY A 181 -17.13 -15.10 -16.28
N LEU A 182 -16.62 -13.88 -16.38
CA LEU A 182 -15.78 -13.42 -17.50
C LEU A 182 -14.33 -13.97 -17.47
N LEU A 183 -13.95 -14.67 -16.39
CA LEU A 183 -12.59 -15.16 -16.12
C LEU A 183 -12.57 -16.54 -15.43
N SER A 184 -13.68 -17.28 -15.44
CA SER A 184 -13.77 -18.69 -14.97
C SER A 184 -13.35 -19.67 -16.05
#